data_AF-A0AA88Y2P1-F1
#
_entry.id   AF-A0AA88Y2P1-F1
#
_cell.length_a   1.000
_cell.length_b   1.000
_cell.length_c   1.000
_cell.angle_alpha   90.00
_cell.angle_beta   90.00
_cell.angle_gamma   90.00
#
_symmetry.space_group_name_H-M   'P 1'
#
loop_
_entity.id
_entity.type
_entity.pdbx_description
1 polymer ?
#
loop_
_entity_poly.entity_id
_entity_poly.type
_entity_poly.pdbx_seq_one_letter_code
_entity_poly.pdbx_strand_id
1 'polypeptide(L)'
;MNALLQDLEGTKYDGKIKIVGFPCNQFKHQEPARNTTELLNGLRYVRPGEGYIPAFDLMNKSDVNGPKENPVYTYLKSTCRIPSAAKFRPRVSFWEPIRPSDIVWNFEKFVIDAAGRPLFRFLSPVEPLDVKEIMMQVSDNGKDDGKTVNGEQRYCRPSPEHGEKVQTSVLIKTELSWHRRLQLFRRERDLLFTAEYEE
;
A
#
# COMPACT_ATOMS: atom_id res chain seq x y z
N MET A 1 -8.22 0.58 2.81
CA MET A 1 -8.08 1.98 2.35
C MET A 1 -9.34 2.78 2.53
N ASN A 2 -10.50 2.36 2.01
CA ASN A 2 -11.76 3.06 2.35
C ASN A 2 -11.97 3.17 3.87
N ALA A 3 -11.74 2.09 4.63
CA ALA A 3 -11.84 2.13 6.09
C ALA A 3 -10.90 3.16 6.73
N LEU A 4 -9.70 3.36 6.17
CA LEU A 4 -8.77 4.40 6.65
C LEU A 4 -9.31 5.80 6.34
N LEU A 5 -9.84 6.04 5.14
CA LEU A 5 -10.44 7.32 4.78
C LEU A 5 -11.65 7.62 5.66
N GLN A 6 -12.53 6.65 5.87
CA GLN A 6 -13.69 6.76 6.74
C GLN A 6 -13.30 7.08 8.19
N ASP A 7 -12.24 6.45 8.69
CA ASP A 7 -11.70 6.69 10.03
C ASP A 7 -10.99 8.07 10.17
N LEU A 8 -10.74 8.76 9.06
CA LEU A 8 -10.26 10.14 9.03
C LEU A 8 -11.40 11.16 8.85
N GLU A 9 -12.59 10.74 8.42
CA GLU A 9 -13.75 11.63 8.22
C GLU A 9 -14.11 12.36 9.52
N GLY A 10 -14.39 13.66 9.42
CA GLY A 10 -14.71 14.51 10.58
C GLY A 10 -13.52 14.82 11.52
N THR A 11 -12.33 14.27 11.27
CA THR A 11 -11.11 14.63 12.01
C THR A 11 -10.45 15.88 11.41
N LYS A 12 -9.46 16.46 12.11
CA LYS A 12 -8.65 17.58 11.57
C LYS A 12 -7.83 17.23 10.31
N TYR A 13 -7.78 15.95 9.94
CA TYR A 13 -7.07 15.42 8.77
C TYR A 13 -8.00 15.06 7.62
N ASP A 14 -9.31 15.20 7.81
CA ASP A 14 -10.30 14.99 6.76
C ASP A 14 -9.98 15.85 5.54
N GLY A 15 -10.01 15.24 4.36
CA GLY A 15 -9.63 15.87 3.08
C GLY A 15 -8.15 16.24 2.91
N LYS A 16 -7.31 16.17 3.96
CA LYS A 16 -5.87 16.52 3.89
C LYS A 16 -4.97 15.37 3.46
N ILE A 17 -5.46 14.14 3.61
CA ILE A 17 -4.77 12.93 3.18
C ILE A 17 -5.38 12.47 1.85
N LYS A 18 -4.53 12.21 0.86
CA LYS A 18 -4.93 11.63 -0.42
C LYS A 18 -4.35 10.24 -0.55
N ILE A 19 -5.15 9.32 -1.06
CA ILE A 19 -4.71 7.96 -1.39
C ILE A 19 -4.72 7.85 -2.91
N VAL A 20 -3.64 7.30 -3.46
CA VAL A 20 -3.55 7.03 -4.90
C VAL A 20 -3.13 5.59 -5.11
N GLY A 21 -3.91 4.84 -5.88
CA GLY A 21 -3.64 3.45 -6.20
C GLY A 21 -3.09 3.21 -7.59
N PHE A 22 -2.11 2.31 -7.67
CA PHE A 22 -1.43 1.93 -8.90
C PHE A 22 -1.64 0.43 -9.16
N PRO A 23 -2.64 0.07 -9.97
CA PRO A 23 -2.84 -1.32 -10.39
C PRO A 23 -1.59 -1.83 -11.11
N CYS A 24 -1.17 -3.06 -10.82
CA CYS A 24 0.05 -3.63 -11.40
C CYS A 24 0.02 -5.16 -11.36
N ASN A 25 0.37 -5.80 -12.49
CA ASN A 25 0.21 -7.24 -12.68
C ASN A 25 1.51 -8.07 -12.52
N GLN A 26 2.60 -7.44 -12.06
CA GLN A 26 3.94 -8.06 -12.00
C GLN A 26 4.11 -9.10 -10.88
N PHE A 27 3.16 -9.25 -9.97
CA PHE A 27 3.27 -10.11 -8.80
C PHE A 27 2.24 -11.23 -8.89
N LYS A 28 2.69 -12.38 -9.41
CA LYS A 28 1.85 -13.57 -9.66
C LYS A 28 0.55 -13.30 -10.41
N HIS A 29 0.57 -12.29 -11.29
CA HIS A 29 -0.56 -11.93 -12.13
C HIS A 29 -1.89 -11.69 -11.39
N GLN A 30 -1.81 -11.10 -10.19
CA GLN A 30 -2.98 -10.86 -9.34
C GLN A 30 -3.81 -9.62 -9.73
N GLU A 31 -3.47 -8.96 -10.84
CA GLU A 31 -4.22 -7.83 -11.43
C GLU A 31 -4.50 -8.08 -12.93
N PRO A 32 -5.29 -9.12 -13.25
CA PRO A 32 -5.50 -9.56 -14.64
C PRO A 32 -6.33 -8.56 -15.46
N ALA A 33 -7.07 -7.65 -14.80
CA ALA A 33 -7.99 -6.73 -15.43
C ALA A 33 -7.34 -5.94 -16.58
N ARG A 34 -7.89 -6.02 -17.79
CA ARG A 34 -7.31 -5.42 -19.00
C ARG A 34 -7.43 -3.90 -19.02
N ASN A 35 -8.49 -3.37 -18.42
CA ASN A 35 -8.79 -1.94 -18.39
C ASN A 35 -9.46 -1.54 -17.08
N THR A 36 -9.66 -0.24 -16.89
CA THR A 36 -10.25 0.34 -15.68
C THR A 36 -11.66 -0.19 -15.40
N THR A 37 -12.47 -0.43 -16.44
CA THR A 37 -13.83 -0.97 -16.27
C THR A 37 -13.80 -2.37 -15.67
N GLU A 38 -12.95 -3.25 -16.19
CA GLU A 38 -12.79 -4.61 -15.66
C GLU A 38 -12.25 -4.61 -14.22
N LEU A 39 -11.29 -3.72 -13.93
CA LEU A 39 -10.76 -3.54 -12.58
C LEU A 39 -11.86 -3.14 -11.60
N LEU A 40 -12.63 -2.09 -11.93
CA LEU A 40 -13.70 -1.60 -11.07
C LEU A 40 -14.82 -2.64 -10.90
N ASN A 41 -15.15 -3.39 -11.94
CA ASN A 41 -16.10 -4.49 -11.85
C ASN A 41 -15.58 -5.62 -10.95
N GLY A 42 -14.30 -5.97 -11.05
CA GLY A 42 -13.67 -6.94 -10.17
C GLY A 42 -13.75 -6.51 -8.71
N LEU A 43 -13.45 -5.24 -8.43
CA LEU A 43 -13.54 -4.67 -7.09
C LEU A 43 -14.97 -4.68 -6.55
N ARG A 44 -15.95 -4.28 -7.37
CA ARG A 44 -17.35 -4.12 -6.99
C ARG A 44 -18.10 -5.44 -6.83
N TYR A 45 -17.84 -6.41 -7.70
CA TYR A 45 -18.66 -7.61 -7.82
C TYR A 45 -17.92 -8.90 -7.44
N VAL A 46 -16.59 -8.92 -7.41
CA VAL A 46 -15.82 -10.15 -7.17
C VAL A 46 -15.08 -10.10 -5.84
N ARG A 47 -14.18 -9.13 -5.65
CA ARG A 47 -13.44 -8.95 -4.39
C ARG A 47 -12.95 -7.50 -4.24
N PRO A 48 -13.21 -6.78 -3.16
CA PRO A 48 -13.99 -7.18 -1.99
C PRO A 48 -15.41 -7.66 -2.32
N GLY A 49 -15.99 -7.20 -3.43
CA GLY A 49 -17.37 -7.53 -3.78
C GLY A 49 -18.34 -6.63 -3.01
N GLU A 50 -19.59 -7.07 -2.86
CA GLU A 50 -20.58 -6.41 -1.99
C GLU A 50 -20.85 -4.93 -2.36
N GLY A 51 -20.66 -4.57 -3.64
CA GLY A 51 -20.84 -3.19 -4.09
C GLY A 51 -19.68 -2.26 -3.71
N TYR A 52 -18.53 -2.80 -3.30
CA TYR A 52 -17.35 -2.01 -2.95
C TYR A 52 -16.92 -1.08 -4.09
N ILE A 53 -16.73 0.20 -3.76
CA ILE A 53 -16.23 1.22 -4.67
C ILE A 53 -15.04 1.91 -3.99
N PRO A 54 -13.85 1.96 -4.61
CA PRO A 54 -12.72 2.71 -4.08
C PRO A 54 -13.09 4.19 -3.85
N ALA A 55 -12.84 4.69 -2.64
CA ALA A 55 -13.05 6.10 -2.29
C ALA A 55 -11.80 6.97 -2.57
N PHE A 56 -10.94 6.51 -3.47
CA PHE A 56 -9.64 7.09 -3.76
C PHE A 56 -9.26 6.88 -5.23
N ASP A 57 -8.29 7.66 -5.69
CA ASP A 57 -7.93 7.68 -7.10
C ASP A 57 -7.20 6.39 -7.50
N LEU A 58 -7.62 5.81 -8.62
CA LEU A 58 -6.93 4.69 -9.26
C LEU A 58 -6.31 5.15 -10.57
N MET A 59 -5.00 4.98 -10.67
CA MET A 59 -4.24 5.25 -11.88
C MET A 59 -4.39 4.10 -12.89
N ASN A 60 -3.95 4.36 -14.12
CA ASN A 60 -3.85 3.31 -15.13
C ASN A 60 -2.88 2.20 -14.68
N LYS A 61 -3.20 0.97 -15.05
CA LYS A 61 -2.34 -0.19 -14.79
C LYS A 61 -0.96 0.04 -15.39
N SER A 62 0.08 -0.10 -14.58
CA SER A 62 1.47 0.11 -15.00
C SER A 62 2.43 -0.84 -14.27
N ASP A 63 3.61 -1.00 -14.84
CA ASP A 63 4.70 -1.73 -14.20
C ASP A 63 5.35 -0.85 -13.13
N VAL A 64 5.83 -1.48 -12.05
CA VAL A 64 6.51 -0.80 -10.93
C VAL A 64 7.97 -1.24 -10.80
N ASN A 65 8.35 -2.29 -11.51
CA ASN A 65 9.71 -2.82 -11.61
C ASN A 65 10.11 -3.08 -13.06
N GLY A 66 11.41 -3.23 -13.30
CA GLY A 66 11.97 -3.51 -14.63
C GLY A 66 12.08 -2.26 -15.53
N PRO A 67 12.43 -2.42 -16.81
CA PRO A 67 12.77 -1.31 -17.71
C PRO A 67 11.57 -0.45 -18.12
N LYS A 68 10.35 -0.98 -17.97
CA LYS A 68 9.09 -0.29 -18.29
C LYS A 68 8.38 0.26 -17.05
N GLU A 69 9.07 0.30 -15.92
CA GLU A 69 8.48 0.80 -14.67
C GLU A 69 8.01 2.25 -14.81
N ASN A 70 6.93 2.56 -14.11
CA ASN A 70 6.37 3.90 -14.04
C ASN A 70 7.41 4.86 -13.40
N PRO A 71 7.67 6.05 -13.99
CA PRO A 71 8.64 7.01 -13.46
C PRO A 71 8.41 7.39 -11.99
N VAL A 72 7.16 7.38 -11.52
CA VAL A 72 6.82 7.61 -10.10
C VAL A 72 7.48 6.55 -9.22
N TYR A 73 7.42 5.27 -9.62
CA TYR A 73 8.06 4.18 -8.88
C TYR A 73 9.58 4.21 -9.01
N THR A 74 10.14 4.66 -10.13
CA THR A 74 11.59 4.91 -10.23
C THR A 74 12.04 5.88 -9.16
N TYR A 75 11.37 7.04 -9.05
CA TYR A 75 11.67 8.07 -8.05
C TYR A 75 11.48 7.57 -6.61
N LEU A 76 10.39 6.87 -6.33
CA LEU A 76 10.12 6.34 -4.99
C LEU A 76 11.15 5.31 -4.56
N LYS A 77 11.51 4.37 -5.45
CA LYS A 77 12.50 3.32 -5.16
C LYS A 77 13.93 3.85 -5.07
N SER A 78 14.27 4.92 -5.79
CA SER A 78 15.60 5.54 -5.68
C SER A 78 15.79 6.29 -4.37
N THR A 79 14.71 6.83 -3.82
CA THR A 79 14.74 7.67 -2.60
C THR A 79 14.56 6.82 -1.33
N CYS A 80 13.74 5.76 -1.40
CA CYS A 80 13.45 4.88 -0.28
C CYS A 80 14.03 3.48 -0.46
N ARG A 81 14.97 3.13 0.42
CA ARG A 81 15.51 1.77 0.50
C ARG A 81 14.41 0.79 0.92
N ILE A 82 14.55 -0.46 0.50
CA ILE A 82 13.69 -1.54 0.99
C ILE A 82 13.93 -1.71 2.51
N PRO A 83 12.87 -1.82 3.32
CA PRO A 83 13.00 -2.19 4.74
C PRO A 83 13.76 -3.51 4.92
N SER A 84 14.69 -3.59 5.88
CA SER A 84 15.62 -4.72 6.07
C SER A 84 14.92 -6.07 6.30
N ALA A 85 13.67 -6.06 6.77
CA ALA A 85 12.84 -7.25 6.96
C ALA A 85 12.38 -7.91 5.64
N ALA A 86 12.51 -7.22 4.49
CA ALA A 86 12.04 -7.76 3.22
C ALA A 86 12.95 -8.89 2.72
N LYS A 87 12.38 -10.08 2.54
CA LYS A 87 13.05 -11.21 1.90
C LYS A 87 12.78 -11.17 0.39
N PHE A 88 13.73 -10.67 -0.38
CA PHE A 88 13.65 -10.70 -1.83
C PHE A 88 13.82 -12.15 -2.34
N ARG A 89 12.88 -12.64 -3.17
CA ARG A 89 12.91 -14.00 -3.74
C ARG A 89 12.97 -13.93 -5.27
N PRO A 90 14.16 -13.89 -5.88
CA PRO A 90 14.33 -13.66 -7.32
C PRO A 90 13.64 -14.68 -8.22
N ARG A 91 13.55 -15.94 -7.77
CA ARG A 91 13.05 -17.08 -8.58
C ARG A 91 11.56 -17.04 -8.88
N VAL A 92 10.83 -16.01 -8.44
CA VAL A 92 9.37 -15.86 -8.61
C VAL A 92 9.00 -14.47 -9.15
N SER A 93 10.00 -13.71 -9.64
CA SER A 93 9.79 -12.40 -10.23
C SER A 93 9.44 -12.52 -11.72
N PHE A 94 8.53 -11.68 -12.20
CA PHE A 94 8.07 -11.65 -13.60
C PHE A 94 8.63 -10.44 -14.35
N TRP A 95 9.78 -9.93 -13.91
CA TRP A 95 10.45 -8.77 -14.49
C TRP A 95 11.98 -8.95 -14.43
N GLU A 96 12.67 -8.32 -15.38
CA GLU A 96 14.13 -8.25 -15.45
C GLU A 96 14.55 -6.86 -15.93
N PRO A 97 15.71 -6.32 -15.51
CA PRO A 97 16.59 -6.89 -14.48
C PRO A 97 16.00 -6.68 -13.07
N ILE A 98 16.39 -7.55 -12.15
CA ILE A 98 16.06 -7.44 -10.73
C ILE A 98 17.00 -6.44 -10.05
N ARG A 99 16.45 -5.54 -9.24
CA ARG A 99 17.21 -4.51 -8.50
C ARG A 99 16.96 -4.61 -7.00
N PRO A 100 17.96 -4.29 -6.14
CA PRO A 100 17.80 -4.30 -4.68
C PRO A 100 16.75 -3.32 -4.14
N SER A 101 16.30 -2.36 -4.95
CA SER A 101 15.29 -1.36 -4.57
C SER A 101 13.87 -1.74 -5.01
N ASP A 102 13.71 -2.82 -5.77
CA ASP A 102 12.43 -3.23 -6.37
C ASP A 102 11.30 -3.37 -5.36
N ILE A 103 10.08 -3.13 -5.82
CA ILE A 103 8.88 -3.51 -5.07
C ILE A 103 8.87 -5.04 -4.97
N VAL A 104 8.68 -5.57 -3.77
CA VAL A 104 8.78 -6.99 -3.46
C VAL A 104 7.43 -7.69 -3.60
N TRP A 105 6.33 -7.00 -3.28
CA TRP A 105 4.99 -7.57 -3.36
C TRP A 105 3.88 -6.52 -3.57
N ASN A 106 2.65 -6.96 -3.77
CA ASN A 106 1.46 -6.09 -3.77
C ASN A 106 1.30 -5.40 -2.41
N PHE A 107 0.65 -4.23 -2.40
CA PHE A 107 0.37 -3.43 -1.20
C PHE A 107 1.59 -2.91 -0.44
N GLU A 108 2.75 -2.77 -1.08
CA GLU A 108 3.75 -1.82 -0.56
C GLU A 108 3.18 -0.41 -0.59
N LYS A 109 3.57 0.39 0.41
CA LYS A 109 2.99 1.71 0.66
C LYS A 109 4.10 2.73 0.78
N PHE A 110 3.88 3.90 0.20
CA PHE A 110 4.77 5.05 0.37
C PHE A 110 3.98 6.19 0.98
N VAL A 111 4.52 6.81 2.02
CA VAL A 111 3.99 8.07 2.56
C VAL A 111 4.83 9.19 1.98
N ILE A 112 4.16 10.11 1.30
CA ILE A 112 4.77 11.24 0.59
C ILE A 112 4.21 12.51 1.20
N ASP A 113 5.06 13.49 1.46
CA ASP A 113 4.61 14.82 1.89
C ASP A 113 4.08 15.66 0.73
N ALA A 114 3.57 16.87 1.02
CA ALA A 114 3.05 17.76 -0.03
C ALA A 114 4.10 18.28 -0.99
N ALA A 115 5.37 18.30 -0.56
CA ALA A 115 6.48 18.69 -1.42
C ALA A 115 6.85 17.54 -2.39
N GLY A 116 6.13 16.41 -2.35
CA GLY A 116 6.41 15.24 -3.17
C GLY A 116 7.62 14.45 -2.67
N ARG A 117 8.04 14.64 -1.42
CA ARG A 117 9.17 13.92 -0.83
C ARG A 117 8.68 12.63 -0.18
N PRO A 118 9.23 11.47 -0.58
CA PRO A 118 8.95 10.20 0.07
C PRO A 118 9.55 10.19 1.48
N LEU A 119 8.73 9.96 2.50
CA LEU A 119 9.15 9.94 3.90
C LEU A 119 9.30 8.52 4.43
N PHE A 120 8.34 7.65 4.08
CA PHE A 120 8.29 6.28 4.56
C PHE A 120 7.94 5.30 3.45
N ARG A 121 8.49 4.08 3.56
CA ARG A 121 8.16 2.93 2.72
C ARG A 121 7.79 1.76 3.63
N PHE A 122 6.58 1.24 3.47
CA PHE A 122 6.05 0.12 4.24
C PHE A 122 5.88 -1.11 3.37
N LEU A 123 6.20 -2.27 3.94
CA LEU A 123 6.00 -3.56 3.29
C LEU A 123 4.51 -3.94 3.25
N SER A 124 4.19 -4.89 2.37
CA SER A 124 2.84 -5.46 2.21
C SER A 124 2.10 -5.77 3.52
N PRO A 125 2.73 -6.40 4.53
CA PRO A 125 2.03 -6.82 5.75
C PRO A 125 1.61 -5.69 6.70
N VAL A 126 2.14 -4.48 6.55
CA VAL A 126 1.77 -3.35 7.41
C VAL A 126 0.35 -2.91 7.05
N GLU A 127 -0.58 -2.94 8.00
CA GLU A 127 -1.98 -2.62 7.69
C GLU A 127 -2.16 -1.11 7.45
N PRO A 128 -3.14 -0.70 6.63
CA PRO A 128 -3.40 0.72 6.36
C PRO A 128 -3.61 1.57 7.61
N LEU A 129 -4.29 1.01 8.62
CA LEU A 129 -4.60 1.70 9.87
C LEU A 129 -3.34 1.89 10.73
N ASP A 130 -2.37 0.99 10.64
CA ASP A 130 -1.10 1.13 11.37
C ASP A 130 -0.26 2.30 10.84
N VAL A 131 -0.43 2.64 9.55
CA VAL A 131 0.22 3.80 8.93
C VAL A 131 -0.43 5.13 9.36
N LYS A 132 -1.67 5.11 9.87
CA LYS A 132 -2.47 6.30 10.23
C LYS A 132 -1.69 7.25 11.14
N GLU A 133 -1.16 6.72 12.23
CA GLU A 133 -0.44 7.49 13.24
C GLU A 133 0.75 8.23 12.62
N ILE A 134 1.50 7.55 11.73
CA ILE A 134 2.66 8.13 11.05
C ILE A 134 2.22 9.25 10.10
N MET A 135 1.13 9.07 9.35
CA MET A 135 0.58 10.13 8.50
C MET A 135 0.13 11.36 9.28
N MET A 136 -0.50 11.15 10.44
CA MET A 136 -0.96 12.21 11.32
C MET A 136 0.21 13.03 11.86
N GLN A 137 1.26 12.36 12.34
CA GLN A 137 2.46 13.02 12.85
C GLN A 137 3.19 13.82 11.77
N VAL A 138 3.29 13.28 10.55
CA VAL A 138 3.85 14.01 9.40
C VAL A 138 3.04 15.27 9.08
N SER A 139 1.71 15.17 9.16
CA SER A 139 0.80 16.28 8.89
C SER A 139 0.89 17.38 9.95
N ASP A 140 1.02 17.01 11.21
CA ASP A 140 1.12 17.94 12.34
C ASP A 140 2.48 18.63 12.45
N ASN A 141 3.58 17.91 12.22
CA ASN A 141 4.90 18.44 12.56
C ASN A 141 5.46 19.43 11.54
N GLY A 142 4.93 19.52 10.31
CA GLY A 142 5.23 20.55 9.30
C GLY A 142 6.71 20.75 8.91
N LYS A 143 7.63 20.08 9.60
CA LYS A 143 9.08 20.20 9.53
C LYS A 143 9.66 18.84 9.83
N ASP A 144 10.53 18.47 8.91
CA ASP A 144 11.39 17.32 9.02
C ASP A 144 12.50 17.62 10.05
N ASP A 145 12.41 17.04 11.25
CA ASP A 145 13.44 17.08 12.28
C ASP A 145 14.36 15.84 12.26
N GLY A 146 14.31 15.03 11.20
CA GLY A 146 15.21 13.90 10.97
C GLY A 146 15.09 12.75 11.97
N LYS A 147 14.11 12.78 12.89
CA LYS A 147 13.94 11.78 13.94
C LYS A 147 13.09 10.59 13.50
N THR A 148 13.40 9.45 14.11
CA THR A 148 12.60 8.22 14.11
C THR A 148 11.18 8.52 14.57
N VAL A 149 10.19 8.05 13.81
CA VAL A 149 8.80 8.03 14.27
C VAL A 149 8.56 6.69 14.96
N ASN A 150 8.24 6.70 16.25
CA ASN A 150 7.95 5.50 17.06
C ASN A 150 8.98 4.35 16.95
N GLY A 151 10.27 4.65 16.81
CA GLY A 151 11.32 3.63 16.67
C GLY A 151 11.41 2.99 15.28
N GLU A 152 10.53 3.35 14.34
CA GLU A 152 10.69 3.00 12.94
C GLU A 152 11.70 3.94 12.28
N GLN A 153 12.77 3.36 11.73
CA GLN A 153 13.76 4.10 10.96
C GLN A 153 13.13 4.62 9.67
N ARG A 154 13.38 5.89 9.37
CA ARG A 154 13.08 6.44 8.04
C ARG A 154 13.94 5.70 7.01
N TYR A 155 13.28 5.02 6.09
CA TYR A 155 13.95 4.29 5.01
C TYR A 155 14.25 5.16 3.79
N CYS A 156 13.77 6.41 3.79
CA CYS A 156 13.88 7.36 2.69
C CYS A 156 14.93 8.44 2.99
N ARG A 157 15.82 8.69 2.03
CA ARG A 157 16.84 9.74 2.16
C ARG A 157 16.16 11.13 2.15
N PRO A 158 16.57 12.06 3.04
CA PRO A 158 16.09 13.43 2.95
C PRO A 158 16.52 14.08 1.64
N SER A 159 15.60 14.79 0.98
CA SER A 159 15.85 15.63 -0.20
C SER A 159 16.28 17.05 0.25
N PRO A 160 17.07 17.81 -0.53
CA PRO A 160 17.45 19.18 -0.18
C PRO A 160 16.22 20.06 0.07
N GLU A 161 16.30 20.84 1.14
CA GLU A 161 15.22 21.56 1.81
C GLU A 161 14.44 22.52 0.90
N HIS A 162 13.12 22.37 0.82
CA HIS A 162 12.19 23.44 0.45
C HIS A 162 10.93 23.31 1.32
N GLY A 163 10.59 24.39 2.02
CA GLY A 163 9.50 24.42 2.99
C GLY A 163 8.14 24.74 2.38
N GLU A 164 7.13 24.11 2.99
CA GLU A 164 5.82 24.63 3.41
C GLU A 164 4.55 23.95 2.86
N LYS A 165 3.67 23.64 3.84
CA LYS A 165 2.28 23.11 3.86
C LYS A 165 2.05 21.68 3.38
N VAL A 166 1.30 20.91 4.19
CA VAL A 166 1.19 19.44 4.14
C VAL A 166 -0.10 18.96 3.47
N GLN A 167 0.05 18.22 2.38
CA GLN A 167 -0.93 17.33 1.77
C GLN A 167 -0.24 15.97 1.65
N THR A 168 -0.56 15.05 2.56
CA THR A 168 0.09 13.75 2.62
C THR A 168 -0.54 12.84 1.58
N SER A 169 0.25 12.34 0.63
CA SER A 169 -0.21 11.37 -0.35
C SER A 169 0.31 9.98 0.01
N VAL A 170 -0.59 9.02 0.19
CA VAL A 170 -0.22 7.61 0.39
C VAL A 170 -0.38 6.87 -0.93
N LEU A 171 0.73 6.39 -1.45
CA LEU A 171 0.71 5.53 -2.63
C LEU A 171 0.42 4.10 -2.22
N ILE A 172 -0.71 3.57 -2.67
CA ILE A 172 -1.19 2.26 -2.23
C ILE A 172 -1.60 1.47 -3.45
N LYS A 173 -0.73 0.56 -3.87
CA LYS A 173 -1.09 -0.43 -4.88
C LYS A 173 -2.33 -1.24 -4.44
N THR A 174 -3.35 -1.30 -5.28
CA THR A 174 -4.55 -2.14 -5.06
C THR A 174 -4.34 -3.57 -5.58
N GLU A 175 -4.95 -4.55 -4.92
CA GLU A 175 -5.05 -5.96 -5.36
C GLU A 175 -6.47 -6.49 -5.11
N LEU A 176 -6.85 -7.44 -5.95
CA LEU A 176 -7.80 -8.53 -5.72
C LEU A 176 -7.06 -9.74 -5.10
N SER A 177 -6.89 -9.78 -3.77
CA SER A 177 -6.20 -10.93 -3.14
C SER A 177 -7.04 -12.18 -3.14
N TRP A 178 -6.72 -13.17 -3.98
CA TRP A 178 -7.46 -14.44 -4.10
C TRP A 178 -7.31 -15.41 -2.90
N HIS A 179 -6.40 -15.19 -1.94
CA HIS A 179 -5.97 -16.28 -1.03
C HIS A 179 -6.12 -16.06 0.49
N ARG A 180 -6.76 -15.01 0.99
CA ARG A 180 -6.90 -14.79 2.46
C ARG A 180 -8.31 -14.91 3.04
N ARG A 181 -9.13 -15.87 2.56
CA ARG A 181 -10.35 -16.28 3.29
C ARG A 181 -10.39 -17.76 3.69
N LEU A 182 -9.43 -18.59 3.25
CA LEU A 182 -9.41 -20.03 3.59
C LEU A 182 -8.68 -20.38 4.90
N GLN A 183 -7.84 -19.49 5.45
CA GLN A 183 -7.15 -19.78 6.72
C GLN A 183 -7.87 -19.28 7.97
N LEU A 184 -8.68 -18.23 7.88
CA LEU A 184 -9.47 -17.75 9.02
C LEU A 184 -10.76 -18.58 9.20
N PHE A 185 -11.41 -19.02 8.10
CA PHE A 185 -12.59 -19.88 8.17
C PHE A 185 -12.30 -21.31 8.67
N ARG A 186 -11.07 -21.80 8.56
CA ARG A 186 -10.73 -23.14 9.04
C ARG A 186 -10.63 -23.22 10.57
N ARG A 187 -10.37 -22.09 11.24
CA ARG A 187 -10.21 -22.07 12.70
C ARG A 187 -11.54 -21.95 13.46
N GLU A 188 -12.56 -21.36 12.84
CA GLU A 188 -13.91 -21.27 13.44
C GLU A 188 -14.76 -22.52 13.15
N ARG A 189 -14.52 -23.22 12.03
CA ARG A 189 -15.29 -24.42 11.69
C ARG A 189 -14.86 -25.66 12.49
N ASP A 190 -13.61 -25.73 12.94
CA ASP A 190 -13.12 -26.82 13.79
C ASP A 190 -13.56 -26.66 15.26
N LEU A 191 -13.96 -25.46 15.70
CA LEU A 191 -14.53 -25.21 17.04
C LEU A 191 -16.05 -25.45 17.10
N LEU A 192 -16.76 -25.35 15.97
CA LEU A 192 -18.19 -25.60 15.89
C LEU A 192 -18.53 -27.10 15.68
N PHE A 193 -17.60 -27.90 15.16
CA PHE A 193 -17.84 -29.34 14.90
C PHE A 193 -17.60 -30.26 16.11
N THR A 194 -17.01 -29.76 17.20
CA THR A 194 -16.80 -30.54 18.44
C THR A 194 -17.91 -30.38 19.47
N ALA A 195 -18.94 -29.58 19.20
CA ALA A 195 -20.02 -29.27 20.16
C ALA A 195 -21.37 -29.96 19.85
N GLU A 196 -21.47 -30.78 18.78
CA GLU A 196 -22.73 -31.45 18.38
C GLU A 196 -22.66 -32.99 18.41
N TYR A 197 -21.71 -33.60 19.11
CA TYR A 197 -21.69 -35.05 19.35
C TYR A 197 -21.34 -35.37 20.81
N GLU A 198 -22.29 -35.12 21.71
CA GLU A 198 -22.43 -35.83 22.98
C GLU A 198 -23.94 -36.09 23.24
N GLU A 199 -24.41 -37.27 22.83
CA GLU A 199 -25.51 -38.03 23.45
C GLU A 199 -25.05 -39.48 23.63
#